data_AF-A0A931IUD5-F1
#
_entry.id   AF-A0A931IUD5-F1
#
_cell.length_a   1.000
_cell.length_b   1.000
_cell.length_c   1.000
_cell.angle_alpha   90.00
_cell.angle_beta   90.00
_cell.angle_gamma   90.00
#
_symmetry.space_group_name_H-M   'P 1'
#
loop_
_entity.id
_entity.type
_entity.pdbx_description
1 polymer ?
#
loop_
_entity_poly.entity_id
_entity_poly.type
_entity_poly.pdbx_seq_one_letter_code
_entity_poly.pdbx_strand_id
1 'polypeptide(L)'
;MRTLNMIVLCAALMIMLTGCGGYFNKVEKNKVMVKKISEEQVTEEISYGDTLSLGTVNTLSINAVNKYFDKKFKEDDVKIDIRVVDQQNLRYLFENVEYGAAPQPEGNKSIVFDTQAMLKEVPSGLFYVDLGSVADFPSQYEYKYEYDLVLSAKDGKVLQIKEQINPQQVGIRQEKQQMNTREVIFTRESIEEVIDNGTRFVKEELGLTTVQPLSGKEMIRWNGSVVELFFKDEQNESVIASVFVDTHTNKIVGFNRGLMAVLSFFSY
;
A
#
# COMPACT_ATOMS: atom_id res chain seq x y z
N MET A 1 -1.41 53.58 -75.61
CA MET A 1 -0.85 52.21 -75.44
C MET A 1 -0.28 51.93 -74.04
N ARG A 2 0.24 52.90 -73.28
CA ARG A 2 0.77 52.66 -71.91
C ARG A 2 -0.31 52.42 -70.83
N THR A 3 -1.51 52.99 -70.96
CA THR A 3 -2.61 52.83 -69.99
C THR A 3 -3.37 51.50 -70.16
N LEU A 4 -3.52 50.99 -71.39
CA LEU A 4 -4.18 49.72 -71.66
C LEU A 4 -3.36 48.52 -71.13
N ASN A 5 -2.04 48.55 -71.32
CA ASN A 5 -1.14 47.49 -70.85
C ASN A 5 -1.03 47.43 -69.32
N MET A 6 -1.26 48.55 -68.61
CA MET A 6 -1.26 48.57 -67.14
C MET A 6 -2.55 47.97 -66.54
N ILE A 7 -3.69 48.15 -67.22
CA ILE A 7 -4.98 47.60 -66.80
C ILE A 7 -5.00 46.06 -67.01
N VAL A 8 -4.45 45.57 -68.12
CA VAL A 8 -4.35 44.13 -68.39
C VAL A 8 -3.41 43.43 -67.40
N LEU A 9 -2.31 44.08 -67.01
CA LEU A 9 -1.38 43.54 -66.00
C LEU A 9 -2.01 43.50 -64.59
N CYS A 10 -2.82 44.51 -64.23
CA CYS A 10 -3.54 44.52 -62.94
C CYS A 10 -4.68 43.48 -62.90
N ALA A 11 -5.37 43.24 -64.02
CA ALA A 11 -6.40 42.22 -64.12
C ALA A 11 -5.81 40.79 -64.01
N ALA A 12 -4.64 40.55 -64.62
CA ALA A 12 -3.95 39.26 -64.51
C ALA A 12 -3.44 38.96 -63.08
N LEU A 13 -2.96 39.98 -62.36
CA LEU A 13 -2.56 39.86 -60.95
C LEU A 13 -3.74 39.60 -60.01
N MET A 14 -4.91 40.19 -60.28
CA MET A 14 -6.12 39.92 -59.47
C MET A 14 -6.67 38.51 -59.68
N ILE A 15 -6.58 37.96 -60.89
CA ILE A 15 -7.04 36.59 -61.18
C ILE A 15 -6.11 35.53 -60.57
N MET A 16 -4.81 35.81 -60.42
CA MET A 16 -3.87 34.90 -59.74
C MET A 16 -4.01 34.89 -58.20
N LEU A 17 -4.64 35.91 -57.60
CA LEU A 17 -4.93 35.92 -56.16
C LEU A 17 -6.25 35.22 -55.81
N THR A 18 -7.08 34.89 -56.81
CA THR A 18 -8.32 34.14 -56.63
C THR A 18 -8.18 32.73 -57.20
N GLY A 19 -7.32 31.92 -56.60
CA GLY A 19 -7.08 30.55 -57.06
C GLY A 19 -6.62 29.61 -55.95
N CYS A 20 -7.59 29.13 -55.14
CA CYS A 20 -7.69 27.74 -54.65
C CYS A 20 -8.88 27.65 -53.68
N GLY A 21 -10.09 27.78 -54.23
CA GLY A 21 -11.27 27.22 -53.59
C GLY A 21 -11.26 25.71 -53.78
N GLY A 22 -10.88 24.98 -52.73
CA GLY A 22 -11.16 23.55 -52.61
C GLY A 22 -9.94 22.72 -52.24
N TYR A 23 -9.68 22.55 -50.95
CA TYR A 23 -9.32 21.24 -50.37
C TYR A 23 -9.24 21.21 -48.84
N PHE A 24 -10.06 21.98 -48.11
CA PHE A 24 -10.27 21.69 -46.69
C PHE A 24 -11.73 21.99 -46.34
N ASN A 25 -12.51 20.92 -46.14
CA ASN A 25 -13.70 21.02 -45.31
C ASN A 25 -13.28 21.68 -44.01
N LYS A 26 -13.78 22.89 -43.78
CA LYS A 26 -13.84 23.52 -42.45
C LYS A 26 -14.67 22.58 -41.57
N VAL A 27 -14.01 21.62 -40.94
CA VAL A 27 -14.50 21.07 -39.68
C VAL A 27 -14.43 22.22 -38.69
N GLU A 28 -15.53 22.56 -38.02
CA GLU A 28 -15.52 23.45 -36.86
C GLU A 28 -14.56 22.86 -35.81
N LYS A 29 -13.28 23.28 -35.84
CA LYS A 29 -12.40 23.15 -34.68
C LYS A 29 -12.93 24.13 -33.63
N ASN A 30 -13.76 23.59 -32.74
CA ASN A 30 -14.11 24.09 -31.39
C ASN A 30 -15.57 23.77 -31.00
N LYS A 31 -16.10 22.61 -31.42
CA LYS A 31 -16.95 21.86 -30.49
C LYS A 31 -16.08 20.78 -29.88
N VAL A 32 -15.56 21.07 -28.70
CA VAL A 32 -15.10 20.03 -27.80
C VAL A 32 -16.30 19.09 -27.65
N MET A 33 -16.23 17.90 -28.24
CA MET A 33 -17.03 16.79 -27.76
C MET A 33 -16.53 16.55 -26.35
N VAL A 34 -17.13 17.25 -25.39
CA VAL A 34 -17.23 16.72 -24.06
C VAL A 34 -18.15 15.52 -24.28
N LYS A 35 -17.55 14.35 -24.53
CA LYS A 35 -18.24 13.10 -24.29
C LYS A 35 -18.65 13.26 -22.83
N LYS A 36 -19.93 13.57 -22.62
CA LYS A 36 -20.52 13.56 -21.29
C LYS A 36 -20.23 12.14 -20.83
N ILE A 37 -19.18 12.01 -20.01
CA ILE A 37 -19.02 10.84 -19.17
C ILE A 37 -20.21 11.03 -18.26
N SER A 38 -21.32 10.36 -18.61
CA SER A 38 -22.29 10.03 -17.60
C SER A 38 -21.46 9.44 -16.47
N GLU A 39 -21.54 10.04 -15.29
CA GLU A 39 -21.32 9.32 -14.03
C GLU A 39 -22.39 8.22 -13.97
N GLU A 40 -22.30 7.25 -14.87
CA GLU A 40 -22.68 5.90 -14.53
C GLU A 40 -21.61 5.51 -13.52
N GLN A 41 -22.03 5.46 -12.25
CA GLN A 41 -21.45 4.52 -11.31
C GLN A 41 -21.51 3.15 -11.99
N VAL A 42 -20.51 2.87 -12.82
CA VAL A 42 -20.19 1.54 -13.25
C VAL A 42 -19.52 0.90 -12.04
N THR A 43 -20.34 0.55 -11.05
CA THR A 43 -20.13 -0.66 -10.25
C THR A 43 -20.30 -1.85 -11.20
N GLU A 44 -19.44 -1.94 -12.22
CA GLU A 44 -19.10 -3.26 -12.74
C GLU A 44 -18.27 -3.88 -11.63
N GLU A 45 -18.92 -4.73 -10.85
CA GLU A 45 -18.25 -5.78 -10.11
C GLU A 45 -17.43 -6.56 -11.13
N ILE A 46 -16.17 -6.16 -11.31
CA ILE A 46 -15.21 -6.93 -12.08
C ILE A 46 -14.87 -8.16 -11.24
N SER A 47 -15.72 -9.18 -11.35
CA SER A 47 -15.53 -10.49 -10.73
C SER A 47 -14.47 -11.25 -11.52
N TYR A 48 -13.19 -11.11 -11.15
CA TYR A 48 -12.13 -11.99 -11.60
C TYR A 48 -12.23 -13.35 -10.87
N GLY A 49 -13.13 -14.24 -11.29
CA GLY A 49 -13.26 -15.58 -10.70
C GLY A 49 -13.58 -15.57 -9.18
N ASP A 50 -12.96 -16.48 -8.41
CA ASP A 50 -13.04 -16.61 -6.94
C ASP A 50 -12.39 -15.41 -6.18
N THR A 51 -12.55 -14.19 -6.69
CA THR A 51 -12.01 -12.94 -6.11
C THR A 51 -13.14 -12.10 -5.53
N LEU A 52 -12.93 -11.53 -4.35
CA LEU A 52 -13.89 -10.65 -3.70
C LEU A 52 -14.15 -9.39 -4.52
N SER A 53 -15.38 -8.88 -4.44
CA SER A 53 -15.70 -7.57 -5.01
C SER A 53 -15.10 -6.43 -4.19
N LEU A 54 -14.83 -5.29 -4.86
CA LEU A 54 -14.27 -4.11 -4.21
C LEU A 54 -15.14 -3.58 -3.05
N GLY A 55 -16.47 -3.65 -3.17
CA GLY A 55 -17.38 -3.27 -2.08
C GLY A 55 -17.23 -4.19 -0.86
N THR A 56 -17.00 -5.49 -1.09
CA THR A 56 -16.69 -6.44 -0.01
C THR A 56 -15.34 -6.10 0.64
N VAL A 57 -14.32 -5.80 -0.16
CA VAL A 57 -12.98 -5.41 0.31
C VAL A 57 -13.03 -4.13 1.14
N ASN A 58 -13.81 -3.12 0.73
CA ASN A 58 -14.03 -1.90 1.51
C ASN A 58 -14.58 -2.23 2.90
N THR A 59 -15.67 -3.00 2.94
CA THR A 59 -16.33 -3.39 4.19
C THR A 59 -15.39 -4.16 5.11
N LEU A 60 -14.65 -5.13 4.57
CA LEU A 60 -13.72 -5.95 5.33
C LEU A 60 -12.53 -5.13 5.86
N SER A 61 -12.03 -4.17 5.08
CA SER A 61 -10.95 -3.27 5.49
C SER A 61 -11.37 -2.40 6.67
N ILE A 62 -12.55 -1.79 6.61
CA ILE A 62 -13.09 -0.98 7.72
C ILE A 62 -13.27 -1.85 8.97
N ASN A 63 -13.85 -3.04 8.81
CA ASN A 63 -14.06 -3.97 9.93
C ASN A 63 -12.73 -4.42 10.56
N ALA A 64 -11.70 -4.65 9.76
CA ALA A 64 -10.37 -4.99 10.25
C ALA A 64 -9.76 -3.86 11.08
N VAL A 65 -9.79 -2.61 10.58
CA VAL A 65 -9.30 -1.44 11.32
C VAL A 65 -10.08 -1.24 12.62
N ASN A 66 -11.41 -1.33 12.58
CA ASN A 66 -12.25 -1.23 13.77
C ASN A 66 -11.92 -2.32 14.80
N LYS A 67 -11.71 -3.57 14.35
CA LYS A 67 -11.35 -4.69 15.23
C LYS A 67 -9.98 -4.50 15.88
N TYR A 68 -8.94 -4.23 15.09
CA TYR A 68 -7.56 -4.29 15.59
C TYR A 68 -7.08 -2.99 16.25
N PHE A 69 -7.72 -1.86 15.96
CA PHE A 69 -7.32 -0.54 16.50
C PHE A 69 -8.41 0.15 17.32
N ASP A 70 -9.46 -0.59 17.72
CA ASP A 70 -10.60 -0.08 18.49
C ASP A 70 -11.21 1.21 17.88
N LYS A 71 -11.33 1.22 16.55
CA LYS A 71 -11.96 2.31 15.79
C LYS A 71 -13.44 2.01 15.58
N LYS A 72 -14.18 3.04 15.18
CA LYS A 72 -15.63 2.98 14.91
C LYS A 72 -15.98 3.64 13.59
N PHE A 73 -15.13 3.45 12.59
CA PHE A 73 -15.34 3.99 11.27
C PHE A 73 -16.55 3.34 10.60
N LYS A 74 -17.31 4.17 9.90
CA LYS A 74 -18.29 3.78 8.89
C LYS A 74 -17.73 4.08 7.51
N GLU A 75 -18.41 3.61 6.47
CA GLU A 75 -18.00 3.81 5.08
C GLU A 75 -17.84 5.29 4.71
N ASP A 76 -18.77 6.14 5.16
CA ASP A 76 -18.72 7.60 4.91
C ASP A 76 -17.61 8.33 5.72
N ASP A 77 -17.02 7.66 6.72
CA ASP A 77 -16.00 8.24 7.60
C ASP A 77 -14.58 8.05 7.04
N VAL A 78 -14.41 7.33 5.94
CA VAL A 78 -13.09 6.91 5.45
C VAL A 78 -12.90 7.14 3.95
N LYS A 79 -11.64 7.30 3.56
CA LYS A 79 -11.18 7.17 2.17
C LYS A 79 -10.31 5.93 2.06
N ILE A 80 -10.53 5.18 1.00
CA ILE A 80 -9.86 3.90 0.74
C ILE A 80 -9.26 3.93 -0.66
N ASP A 81 -7.98 3.63 -0.78
CA ASP A 81 -7.32 3.27 -2.04
C ASP A 81 -7.08 1.77 -2.07
N ILE A 82 -7.45 1.11 -3.18
CA ILE A 82 -7.30 -0.34 -3.34
C ILE A 82 -6.44 -0.64 -4.56
N ARG A 83 -5.37 -1.39 -4.34
CA ARG A 83 -4.51 -1.95 -5.38
C ARG A 83 -4.63 -3.47 -5.39
N VAL A 84 -4.76 -4.06 -6.57
CA VAL A 84 -4.90 -5.52 -6.73
C VAL A 84 -3.60 -6.10 -7.25
N VAL A 85 -3.13 -7.18 -6.63
CA VAL A 85 -1.97 -7.95 -7.09
C VAL A 85 -2.40 -9.38 -7.33
N ASP A 86 -2.43 -9.80 -8.59
CA ASP A 86 -2.78 -11.17 -8.97
C ASP A 86 -1.65 -12.17 -8.64
N GLN A 87 -1.97 -13.45 -8.77
CA GLN A 87 -1.05 -14.54 -8.46
C GLN A 87 0.21 -14.55 -9.36
N GLN A 88 0.12 -14.07 -10.60
CA GLN A 88 1.25 -14.03 -11.53
C GLN A 88 2.25 -12.96 -11.08
N ASN A 89 1.75 -11.78 -10.71
CA ASN A 89 2.55 -10.69 -10.16
C ASN A 89 3.17 -11.08 -8.81
N LEU A 90 2.44 -11.78 -7.93
CA LEU A 90 3.00 -12.31 -6.68
C LEU A 90 4.12 -13.32 -6.93
N ARG A 91 3.90 -14.25 -7.87
CA ARG A 91 4.93 -15.23 -8.26
C ARG A 91 6.17 -14.51 -8.77
N TYR A 92 6.01 -13.52 -9.64
CA TYR A 92 7.12 -12.70 -10.11
C TYR A 92 7.86 -12.02 -8.95
N LEU A 93 7.16 -11.46 -7.96
CA LEU A 93 7.80 -10.91 -6.78
C LEU A 93 8.64 -11.97 -6.04
N PHE A 94 8.08 -13.14 -5.73
CA PHE A 94 8.83 -14.19 -5.01
C PHE A 94 10.02 -14.74 -5.81
N GLU A 95 9.89 -14.91 -7.11
CA GLU A 95 10.96 -15.41 -7.99
C GLU A 95 12.08 -14.36 -8.17
N ASN A 96 11.77 -13.07 -8.03
CA ASN A 96 12.75 -11.98 -8.17
C ASN A 96 13.23 -11.38 -6.84
N VAL A 97 12.67 -11.82 -5.70
CA VAL A 97 13.21 -11.54 -4.36
C VAL A 97 14.64 -12.11 -4.21
N GLU A 98 15.08 -13.01 -5.10
CA GLU A 98 16.47 -13.51 -5.16
C GLU A 98 17.52 -12.55 -5.76
N TYR A 99 17.18 -11.34 -6.21
CA TYR A 99 18.17 -10.36 -6.68
C TYR A 99 18.02 -9.01 -5.99
N GLY A 100 18.53 -8.87 -4.75
CA GLY A 100 18.78 -7.51 -4.25
C GLY A 100 19.23 -7.25 -2.81
N ALA A 101 18.78 -7.96 -1.77
CA ALA A 101 18.87 -7.34 -0.43
C ALA A 101 19.03 -8.21 0.82
N ALA A 102 18.97 -9.54 0.75
CA ALA A 102 19.29 -10.35 1.93
C ALA A 102 20.73 -10.88 1.81
N PRO A 103 21.68 -10.51 2.69
CA PRO A 103 22.89 -11.30 2.81
C PRO A 103 22.45 -12.72 3.14
N GLN A 104 22.82 -13.71 2.31
CA GLN A 104 22.78 -15.09 2.75
C GLN A 104 23.55 -15.13 4.08
N PRO A 105 22.90 -15.47 5.21
CA PRO A 105 23.62 -15.57 6.46
C PRO A 105 24.61 -16.72 6.29
N GLU A 106 25.89 -16.39 6.10
CA GLU A 106 26.96 -17.36 6.24
C GLU A 106 26.87 -17.91 7.67
N GLY A 107 26.39 -19.16 7.79
CA GLY A 107 26.61 -19.97 8.99
C GLY A 107 25.42 -20.33 9.87
N ASN A 108 24.17 -19.98 9.57
CA ASN A 108 23.01 -20.54 10.28
C ASN A 108 21.91 -20.90 9.28
N LYS A 109 21.33 -22.10 9.44
CA LYS A 109 20.30 -22.72 8.58
C LYS A 109 19.50 -21.67 7.80
N SER A 110 19.69 -21.63 6.49
CA SER A 110 18.91 -20.81 5.57
C SER A 110 17.43 -20.98 5.89
N ILE A 111 16.73 -19.90 6.22
CA ILE A 111 15.26 -19.93 6.33
C ILE A 111 14.74 -20.34 4.94
N VAL A 112 14.33 -21.60 4.80
CA VAL A 112 13.80 -22.15 3.56
C VAL A 112 12.34 -21.74 3.46
N PHE A 113 11.98 -21.01 2.41
CA PHE A 113 10.58 -20.72 2.10
C PHE A 113 10.14 -21.48 0.85
N ASP A 114 9.00 -22.17 0.95
CA ASP A 114 8.37 -22.82 -0.18
C ASP A 114 7.42 -21.81 -0.86
N THR A 115 7.92 -21.18 -1.92
CA THR A 115 7.14 -20.24 -2.75
C THR A 115 5.83 -20.86 -3.25
N GLN A 116 5.81 -22.16 -3.57
CA GLN A 116 4.57 -22.82 -4.02
C GLN A 116 3.59 -22.97 -2.87
N ALA A 117 4.05 -23.25 -1.65
CA ALA A 117 3.20 -23.27 -0.47
C ALA A 117 2.60 -21.88 -0.19
N MET A 118 3.40 -20.81 -0.28
CA MET A 118 2.94 -19.43 -0.04
C MET A 118 1.92 -18.98 -1.09
N LEU A 119 2.15 -19.25 -2.37
CA LEU A 119 1.20 -18.91 -3.43
C LEU A 119 -0.12 -19.69 -3.33
N LYS A 120 -0.12 -20.86 -2.67
CA LYS A 120 -1.35 -21.61 -2.38
C LYS A 120 -2.17 -21.00 -1.26
N GLU A 121 -1.58 -20.20 -0.37
CA GLU A 121 -2.32 -19.48 0.68
C GLU A 121 -3.20 -18.36 0.09
N VAL A 122 -2.80 -17.80 -1.06
CA VAL A 122 -3.46 -16.67 -1.72
C VAL A 122 -3.74 -16.96 -3.20
N PRO A 123 -4.58 -17.97 -3.49
CA PRO A 123 -4.77 -18.46 -4.86
C PRO A 123 -5.36 -17.41 -5.81
N SER A 124 -6.14 -16.46 -5.28
CA SER A 124 -6.76 -15.38 -6.05
C SER A 124 -5.94 -14.07 -6.03
N GLY A 125 -4.76 -14.06 -5.40
CA GLY A 125 -3.96 -12.84 -5.23
C GLY A 125 -4.24 -12.07 -3.94
N LEU A 126 -3.89 -10.78 -3.93
CA LEU A 126 -3.97 -9.88 -2.79
C LEU A 126 -4.66 -8.55 -3.14
N PHE A 127 -5.34 -7.98 -2.16
CA PHE A 127 -5.69 -6.56 -2.13
C PHE A 127 -4.76 -5.82 -1.17
N TYR A 128 -4.08 -4.80 -1.67
CA TYR A 128 -3.39 -3.80 -0.86
C TYR A 128 -4.33 -2.62 -0.67
N VAL A 129 -4.51 -2.20 0.57
CA VAL A 129 -5.50 -1.19 0.92
C VAL A 129 -4.85 -0.12 1.79
N ASP A 130 -4.93 1.13 1.35
CA ASP A 130 -4.55 2.29 2.15
C ASP A 130 -5.85 2.96 2.64
N LEU A 131 -6.04 3.08 3.96
CA LEU A 131 -7.25 3.60 4.59
C LEU A 131 -6.94 4.84 5.44
N GLY A 132 -7.68 5.93 5.26
CA GLY A 132 -7.54 7.16 6.06
C GLY A 132 -8.90 7.75 6.47
N SER A 133 -8.95 8.44 7.61
CA SER A 133 -10.19 9.06 8.10
C SER A 133 -10.53 10.36 7.39
N VAL A 134 -11.79 10.53 7.00
CA VAL A 134 -12.30 11.76 6.38
C VAL A 134 -12.22 12.98 7.30
N ALA A 135 -12.36 12.77 8.62
CA ALA A 135 -12.41 13.85 9.61
C ALA A 135 -11.08 14.60 9.75
N ASP A 136 -9.95 13.94 9.44
CA ASP A 136 -8.61 14.52 9.54
C ASP A 136 -8.19 15.29 8.27
N PHE A 137 -9.12 15.54 7.33
CA PHE A 137 -8.88 16.26 6.07
C PHE A 137 -9.54 17.66 5.99
N PRO A 138 -9.03 18.69 6.68
CA PRO A 138 -9.51 20.06 6.50
C PRO A 138 -8.95 20.76 5.24
N SER A 139 -7.97 20.17 4.53
CA SER A 139 -7.40 20.82 3.34
C SER A 139 -7.18 19.88 2.15
N GLN A 140 -7.64 20.35 1.00
CA GLN A 140 -7.62 19.80 -0.36
C GLN A 140 -6.25 19.41 -0.96
N TYR A 141 -5.18 19.24 -0.18
CA TYR A 141 -3.81 19.07 -0.73
C TYR A 141 -2.97 17.89 -0.22
N GLU A 142 -3.39 17.11 0.78
CA GLU A 142 -2.63 15.91 1.16
C GLU A 142 -3.51 14.89 1.86
N TYR A 143 -3.72 13.73 1.23
CA TYR A 143 -4.37 12.59 1.87
C TYR A 143 -3.33 11.87 2.71
N LYS A 144 -3.52 11.89 4.03
CA LYS A 144 -2.79 11.04 4.96
C LYS A 144 -3.58 9.75 5.16
N TYR A 145 -3.14 8.67 4.53
CA TYR A 145 -3.58 7.33 4.90
C TYR A 145 -3.02 6.99 6.29
N GLU A 146 -3.83 6.35 7.12
CA GLU A 146 -3.48 6.04 8.50
C GLU A 146 -3.23 4.55 8.71
N TYR A 147 -3.77 3.70 7.84
CA TYR A 147 -3.67 2.26 7.95
C TYR A 147 -3.32 1.63 6.62
N ASP A 148 -2.36 0.72 6.64
CA ASP A 148 -1.99 -0.14 5.52
C ASP A 148 -2.53 -1.54 5.81
N LEU A 149 -3.30 -2.10 4.89
CA LEU A 149 -3.80 -3.46 4.97
C LEU A 149 -3.42 -4.28 3.74
N VAL A 150 -3.24 -5.57 3.96
CA VAL A 150 -3.18 -6.55 2.88
C VAL A 150 -4.16 -7.66 3.17
N LEU A 151 -5.11 -7.88 2.25
CA LEU A 151 -6.15 -8.89 2.37
C LEU A 151 -5.96 -9.97 1.28
N SER A 152 -6.22 -11.22 1.63
CA SER A 152 -6.38 -12.30 0.65
C SER A 152 -7.53 -11.96 -0.31
N ALA A 153 -7.28 -12.01 -1.61
CA ALA A 153 -8.29 -11.68 -2.60
C ALA A 153 -9.43 -12.71 -2.67
N LYS A 154 -9.22 -13.93 -2.13
CA LYS A 154 -10.21 -15.01 -2.13
C LYS A 154 -11.29 -14.85 -1.07
N ASP A 155 -10.87 -14.55 0.15
CA ASP A 155 -11.71 -14.63 1.36
C ASP A 155 -11.60 -13.41 2.26
N GLY A 156 -10.75 -12.45 1.91
CA GLY A 156 -10.56 -11.20 2.66
C GLY A 156 -9.84 -11.42 3.98
N LYS A 157 -9.18 -12.57 4.15
CA LYS A 157 -8.33 -12.85 5.31
C LYS A 157 -7.24 -11.77 5.40
N VAL A 158 -7.19 -11.06 6.54
CA VAL A 158 -6.19 -10.02 6.81
C VAL A 158 -4.81 -10.66 6.94
N LEU A 159 -3.87 -10.38 6.05
CA LEU A 159 -2.50 -10.90 6.07
C LEU A 159 -1.51 -9.87 6.62
N GLN A 160 -1.81 -8.58 6.42
CA GLN A 160 -1.12 -7.47 7.05
C GLN A 160 -2.14 -6.43 7.47
N ILE A 161 -1.88 -5.80 8.62
CA ILE A 161 -2.51 -4.55 9.01
C ILE A 161 -1.53 -3.76 9.86
N LYS A 162 -1.38 -2.46 9.58
CA LYS A 162 -0.44 -1.60 10.30
C LYS A 162 -0.95 -0.17 10.35
N GLU A 163 -0.81 0.48 11.50
CA GLU A 163 -1.00 1.92 11.66
C GLU A 163 0.26 2.65 11.16
N GLN A 164 0.06 3.62 10.26
CA GLN A 164 1.10 4.53 9.79
C GLN A 164 1.44 5.53 10.90
N ILE A 165 2.29 5.11 11.83
CA ILE A 165 2.79 6.02 12.87
C ILE A 165 3.75 7.01 12.22
N ASN A 166 3.27 8.24 12.06
CA ASN A 166 4.10 9.34 11.63
C ASN A 166 4.97 9.76 12.84
N PRO A 167 6.31 9.64 12.79
CA PRO A 167 7.19 9.88 13.95
C PRO A 167 7.11 11.29 14.54
N GLN A 168 6.31 12.21 13.97
CA GLN A 168 6.13 13.58 14.44
C GLN A 168 4.83 13.86 15.22
N GLN A 169 3.94 12.88 15.41
CA GLN A 169 2.64 13.10 16.09
C GLN A 169 2.48 12.42 17.46
N VAL A 170 3.59 12.07 18.12
CA VAL A 170 3.57 11.95 19.59
C VAL A 170 3.57 13.38 20.12
N GLY A 171 2.44 13.81 20.68
CA GLY A 171 2.16 15.19 21.06
C GLY A 171 3.28 15.87 21.86
N ILE A 172 4.14 16.61 21.15
CA ILE A 172 4.96 17.64 21.75
C ILE A 172 4.02 18.82 22.02
N ARG A 173 3.49 18.87 23.24
CA ARG A 173 3.23 20.17 23.87
C ARG A 173 4.56 20.91 23.80
N GLN A 174 4.62 21.91 22.92
CA GLN A 174 5.81 22.71 22.69
C GLN A 174 6.17 23.50 23.95
N GLU A 175 6.90 22.87 24.86
CA GLU A 175 7.90 23.59 25.62
C GLU A 175 9.24 23.37 24.95
N LYS A 176 9.84 24.47 24.53
CA LYS A 176 11.18 24.56 23.97
C LYS A 176 12.18 23.93 24.93
N GLN A 177 12.41 22.63 24.81
CA GLN A 177 13.64 22.01 25.26
C GLN A 177 14.40 21.56 24.01
N GLN A 178 15.57 22.16 23.87
CA GLN A 178 16.58 21.83 22.88
C GLN A 178 16.67 20.30 22.75
N MET A 179 16.51 19.80 21.52
CA MET A 179 16.75 18.41 21.17
C MET A 179 18.20 18.06 21.48
N ASN A 180 18.44 17.57 22.70
CA ASN A 180 19.44 16.54 22.89
C ASN A 180 18.83 15.25 22.38
N THR A 181 19.49 14.65 21.40
CA THR A 181 19.29 13.28 20.94
C THR A 181 19.38 12.36 22.16
N ARG A 182 18.26 12.14 22.85
CA ARG A 182 18.15 11.04 23.80
C ARG A 182 18.09 9.79 22.94
N GLU A 183 19.23 9.14 22.78
CA GLU A 183 19.24 7.69 22.64
C GLU A 183 18.28 7.16 23.71
N VAL A 184 17.14 6.60 23.28
CA VAL A 184 16.27 5.87 24.19
C VAL A 184 17.13 4.71 24.67
N ILE A 185 17.62 4.80 25.91
CA ILE A 185 18.34 3.69 26.54
C ILE A 185 17.30 2.60 26.76
N PHE A 186 17.20 1.72 25.76
CA PHE A 186 16.33 0.57 25.79
C PHE A 186 16.94 -0.45 26.75
N THR A 187 16.35 -0.58 27.93
CA THR A 187 16.78 -1.57 28.91
C THR A 187 16.39 -2.96 28.43
N ARG A 188 17.15 -3.98 28.86
CA ARG A 188 16.80 -5.38 28.57
C ARG A 188 15.38 -5.73 29.06
N GLU A 189 15.00 -5.22 30.23
CA GLU A 189 13.65 -5.40 30.80
C GLU A 189 12.56 -4.84 29.88
N SER A 190 12.77 -3.66 29.28
CA SER A 190 11.82 -3.10 28.30
C SER A 190 11.72 -3.91 27.00
N ILE A 191 12.77 -4.62 26.59
CA ILE A 191 12.71 -5.50 25.41
C ILE A 191 11.93 -6.78 25.74
N GLU A 192 12.17 -7.36 26.92
CA GLU A 192 11.46 -8.57 27.37
C GLU A 192 9.95 -8.30 27.46
N GLU A 193 9.53 -7.15 27.98
CA GLU A 193 8.12 -6.76 28.03
C GLU A 193 7.48 -6.63 26.63
N VAL A 194 8.22 -6.05 25.67
CA VAL A 194 7.78 -5.91 24.28
C VAL A 194 7.66 -7.28 23.59
N ILE A 195 8.63 -8.18 23.83
CA ILE A 195 8.59 -9.55 23.31
C ILE A 195 7.41 -10.32 23.90
N ASP A 196 7.16 -10.23 25.20
CA ASP A 196 6.06 -10.90 25.87
C ASP A 196 4.70 -10.43 25.35
N ASN A 197 4.56 -9.12 25.15
CA ASN A 197 3.36 -8.53 24.56
C ASN A 197 3.13 -9.01 23.12
N GLY A 198 4.16 -8.95 22.27
CA GLY A 198 4.09 -9.47 20.89
C GLY A 198 3.76 -10.96 20.86
N THR A 199 4.40 -11.76 21.71
CA THR A 199 4.15 -13.20 21.81
C THR A 199 2.70 -13.50 22.20
N ARG A 200 2.16 -12.76 23.18
CA ARG A 200 0.76 -12.87 23.61
C ARG A 200 -0.19 -12.55 22.46
N PHE A 201 0.04 -11.44 21.76
CA PHE A 201 -0.77 -11.04 20.61
C PHE A 201 -0.80 -12.13 19.52
N VAL A 202 0.34 -12.70 19.16
CA VAL A 202 0.40 -13.77 18.14
C VAL A 202 -0.40 -15.01 18.57
N LYS A 203 -0.30 -15.40 19.84
CA LYS A 203 -1.00 -16.59 20.37
C LYS A 203 -2.51 -16.36 20.50
N GLU A 204 -2.91 -15.23 21.05
CA GLU A 204 -4.31 -14.94 21.40
C GLU A 204 -5.11 -14.36 20.22
N GLU A 205 -4.56 -13.39 19.50
CA GLU A 205 -5.29 -12.67 18.44
C GLU A 205 -5.10 -13.29 17.06
N LEU A 206 -3.92 -13.86 16.77
CA LEU A 206 -3.66 -14.54 15.49
C LEU A 206 -3.94 -16.05 15.55
N GLY A 207 -4.13 -16.61 16.76
CA GLY A 207 -4.43 -18.02 16.98
C GLY A 207 -3.26 -18.97 16.65
N LEU A 208 -2.03 -18.46 16.62
CA LEU A 208 -0.85 -19.26 16.31
C LEU A 208 -0.22 -19.75 17.62
N THR A 209 -0.50 -21.00 18.00
CA THR A 209 -0.12 -21.53 19.32
C THR A 209 1.29 -22.11 19.38
N THR A 210 1.81 -22.60 18.25
CA THR A 210 3.14 -23.24 18.13
C THR A 210 4.16 -22.26 17.55
N VAL A 211 4.33 -21.14 18.25
CA VAL A 211 5.19 -20.04 17.80
C VAL A 211 6.17 -19.62 18.86
N GLN A 212 7.35 -19.25 18.41
CA GLN A 212 8.38 -18.63 19.23
C GLN A 212 8.97 -17.41 18.51
N PRO A 213 9.38 -16.37 19.25
CA PRO A 213 10.20 -15.30 18.68
C PRO A 213 11.46 -15.87 18.00
N LEU A 214 11.90 -15.24 16.92
CA LEU A 214 13.25 -15.45 16.41
C LEU A 214 14.27 -15.09 17.49
N SER A 215 15.51 -15.57 17.35
CA SER A 215 16.58 -15.30 18.31
C SER A 215 17.70 -14.52 17.64
N GLY A 216 18.41 -13.68 18.41
CA GLY A 216 19.54 -12.90 17.89
C GLY A 216 19.11 -11.62 17.17
N LYS A 217 20.00 -11.09 16.32
CA LYS A 217 19.83 -9.77 15.67
C LYS A 217 18.67 -9.74 14.66
N GLU A 218 18.30 -10.89 14.12
CA GLU A 218 17.21 -11.06 13.14
C GLU A 218 15.81 -11.00 13.79
N MET A 219 15.75 -11.02 15.13
CA MET A 219 14.49 -11.00 15.89
C MET A 219 13.76 -9.66 15.81
N ILE A 220 14.50 -8.56 15.79
CA ILE A 220 13.95 -7.21 15.95
C ILE A 220 14.44 -6.31 14.83
N ARG A 221 13.49 -5.72 14.08
CA ARG A 221 13.78 -4.59 13.19
C ARG A 221 13.27 -3.28 13.81
N TRP A 222 14.15 -2.29 13.87
CA TRP A 222 13.84 -0.98 14.44
C TRP A 222 13.44 0.02 13.35
N ASN A 223 12.35 0.74 13.59
CA ASN A 223 11.94 1.89 12.79
C ASN A 223 11.45 3.02 13.72
N GLY A 224 12.39 3.88 14.13
CA GLY A 224 12.11 4.93 15.12
C GLY A 224 11.66 4.34 16.45
N SER A 225 10.46 4.70 16.90
CA SER A 225 9.85 4.18 18.12
C SER A 225 9.09 2.86 17.93
N VAL A 226 9.02 2.32 16.71
CA VAL A 226 8.33 1.07 16.43
C VAL A 226 9.34 -0.04 16.21
N VAL A 227 9.12 -1.18 16.84
CA VAL A 227 9.88 -2.41 16.58
C VAL A 227 9.01 -3.44 15.89
N GLU A 228 9.55 -4.12 14.90
CA GLU A 228 8.95 -5.31 14.30
C GLU A 228 9.62 -6.56 14.88
N LEU A 229 8.83 -7.38 15.57
CA LEU A 229 9.23 -8.66 16.15
C LEU A 229 8.86 -9.80 15.21
N PHE A 230 9.81 -10.66 14.87
CA PHE A 230 9.58 -11.82 14.00
C PHE A 230 9.37 -13.11 14.79
N PHE A 231 8.44 -13.94 14.33
CA PHE A 231 8.07 -15.22 14.94
C PHE A 231 8.20 -16.34 13.94
N LYS A 232 8.74 -17.47 14.40
CA LYS A 232 8.83 -18.70 13.64
C LYS A 232 7.93 -19.79 14.20
N ASP A 233 7.53 -20.70 13.32
CA ASP A 233 6.88 -21.94 13.69
C ASP A 233 7.88 -22.88 14.38
N GLU A 234 7.45 -23.49 15.49
CA GLU A 234 8.29 -24.39 16.29
C GLU A 234 8.62 -25.70 15.57
N GLN A 235 7.79 -26.14 14.63
CA GLN A 235 7.92 -27.45 13.97
C GLN A 235 8.83 -27.38 12.75
N ASN A 236 8.72 -26.33 11.94
CA ASN A 236 9.43 -26.24 10.65
C ASN A 236 10.42 -25.06 10.55
N GLU A 237 10.58 -24.28 11.62
CA GLU A 237 11.47 -23.12 11.73
C GLU A 237 11.20 -21.98 10.72
N SER A 238 10.08 -22.00 9.99
CA SER A 238 9.73 -20.96 9.03
C SER A 238 9.16 -19.71 9.72
N VAL A 239 9.44 -18.53 9.16
CA VAL A 239 8.83 -17.27 9.61
C VAL A 239 7.36 -17.27 9.24
N ILE A 240 6.47 -17.08 10.22
CA ILE A 240 5.02 -17.19 10.05
C ILE A 240 4.25 -15.95 10.48
N ALA A 241 4.86 -15.11 11.31
CA ALA A 241 4.26 -13.85 11.74
C ALA A 241 5.35 -12.82 12.06
N SER A 242 4.99 -11.55 11.93
CA SER A 242 5.69 -10.46 12.58
C SER A 242 4.71 -9.49 13.21
N VAL A 243 5.12 -8.79 14.27
CA VAL A 243 4.27 -7.87 15.03
C VAL A 243 4.98 -6.55 15.21
N PHE A 244 4.29 -5.46 14.91
CA PHE A 244 4.79 -4.10 15.13
C PHE A 244 4.35 -3.62 16.51
N VAL A 245 5.30 -3.20 17.34
CA VAL A 245 5.06 -2.70 18.69
C VAL A 245 5.61 -1.30 18.81
N ASP A 246 4.77 -0.35 19.21
CA ASP A 246 5.23 0.97 19.63
C ASP A 246 5.90 0.85 21.00
N THR A 247 7.18 1.18 21.04
CA THR A 247 8.03 0.99 22.21
C THR A 247 7.80 2.00 23.34
N HIS A 248 7.18 3.14 23.06
CA HIS A 248 6.85 4.13 24.09
C HIS A 248 5.59 3.74 24.86
N THR A 249 4.63 3.14 24.16
CA THR A 249 3.31 2.80 24.70
C THR A 249 3.13 1.31 24.97
N ASN A 250 4.08 0.48 24.51
CA ASN A 250 3.98 -0.97 24.45
C ASN A 250 2.65 -1.43 23.81
N LYS A 251 2.19 -0.72 22.77
CA LYS A 251 0.97 -1.07 22.03
C LYS A 251 1.30 -1.80 20.75
N ILE A 252 0.48 -2.78 20.41
CA ILE A 252 0.52 -3.40 19.08
C ILE A 252 -0.06 -2.41 18.08
N VAL A 253 0.75 -2.06 17.09
CA VAL A 253 0.44 -1.09 16.04
C VAL A 253 0.40 -1.73 14.65
N GLY A 254 0.50 -3.05 14.60
CA GLY A 254 0.28 -3.83 13.40
C GLY A 254 0.81 -5.25 13.50
N PHE A 255 0.57 -6.03 12.45
CA PHE A 255 1.17 -7.34 12.26
C PHE A 255 1.25 -7.72 10.78
N ASN A 256 2.11 -8.69 10.50
CA ASN A 256 2.13 -9.48 9.28
C ASN A 256 1.94 -10.96 9.63
N ARG A 257 1.32 -11.75 8.75
CA ARG A 257 1.24 -13.20 8.88
C ARG A 257 1.35 -13.93 7.55
N GLY A 258 1.73 -15.20 7.62
CA GLY A 258 1.96 -16.05 6.46
C GLY A 258 2.96 -15.40 5.52
N LEU A 259 2.62 -15.37 4.23
CA LEU A 259 3.49 -14.79 3.20
C LEU A 259 3.93 -13.34 3.48
N MET A 260 3.09 -12.51 4.13
CA MET A 260 3.46 -11.11 4.39
C MET A 260 4.58 -10.99 5.43
N ALA A 261 4.63 -11.91 6.40
CA ALA A 261 5.71 -11.93 7.38
C ALA A 261 7.04 -12.29 6.72
N VAL A 262 7.01 -13.19 5.73
CA VAL A 262 8.18 -13.61 4.96
C VAL A 262 8.66 -12.48 4.06
N LEU A 263 7.75 -11.84 3.30
CA LEU A 263 8.11 -10.68 2.49
C LEU A 263 8.69 -9.55 3.35
N SER A 264 8.11 -9.28 4.51
CA SER A 264 8.66 -8.30 5.43
C SER A 264 10.07 -8.69 5.88
N PHE A 265 10.30 -9.94 6.26
CA PHE A 265 11.61 -10.43 6.72
C PHE A 265 12.72 -10.19 5.68
N PHE A 266 12.45 -10.36 4.38
CA PHE A 266 13.43 -10.21 3.30
C PHE A 266 13.51 -8.80 2.68
N SER A 267 12.64 -7.87 3.05
CA SER A 267 12.56 -6.50 2.46
C SER A 267 13.65 -5.50 2.91
N TYR A 268 14.89 -5.97 3.09
CA TYR A 268 16.03 -5.12 3.50
C TYR A 268 16.42 -4.03 2.48
#